data_AF-A0A947F802-F1
#
_entry.id   AF-A0A947F802-F1
#
_cell.length_a   1.000
_cell.length_b   1.000
_cell.length_c   1.000
_cell.angle_alpha   90.00
_cell.angle_beta   90.00
_cell.angle_gamma   90.00
#
_symmetry.space_group_name_H-M   'P 1'
#
loop_
_entity.id
_entity.type
_entity.pdbx_description
1 polymer ?
#
loop_
_entity_poly.entity_id
_entity_poly.type
_entity_poly.pdbx_seq_one_letter_code
_entity_poly.pdbx_strand_id
1 'polypeptide(L)'
;LSGGPMLNGKFKGQDIGSGTDVWRLSENVRAGKISMEEFMEAERGMSRSAGSCMTMGTASTMASLCEALGVGVPHNAATPAVDAGRTHIAQQVGRRIVSMVEEEVKLSRILTKAAFENAIYANAAIGGSTNAVIHLQAIAGRLGVELSLNDWNRLGKEVPTIVDLMPSGKFLMEDLHYAGGIPAVLKILGQQGFLNKDALTVTGKTIWENVKNSQVYNPEVIRPFEKPLTASGGIAALFGNLAPNGAVLKPSAASPDLMKHRGRAIVFSSIEDFHARIDDPGLDVDASSILVLQNCGPKGYPGMAEVGNMGLPEKMLKTGVTDMVRLSDARMSGTAYGTVVLHISPEAAAGGPLALVKDGDFIDLDIEAHRLHLEVSEDELARRQLEWSPPEHDMKGGYQQLYVEHVLQADQGADLDYLVGCRGAKIPRPSH
;
A
#
# COMPACT_ATOMS: atom_id res chain seq x y z
N LEU A 1 -7.57 8.33 -16.98
CA LEU A 1 -8.89 8.66 -16.40
C LEU A 1 -9.22 7.60 -15.37
N SER A 2 -9.39 7.98 -14.11
CA SER A 2 -9.87 7.08 -13.06
C SER A 2 -11.39 6.95 -13.10
N GLY A 3 -11.93 5.83 -12.63
CA GLY A 3 -13.37 5.62 -12.48
C GLY A 3 -13.97 6.46 -11.34
N GLY A 4 -13.23 6.61 -10.24
CA GLY A 4 -13.66 7.33 -9.03
C GLY A 4 -14.10 6.39 -7.91
N PRO A 5 -14.05 6.87 -6.65
CA PRO A 5 -14.50 6.12 -5.48
C PRO A 5 -16.04 5.97 -5.46
N MET A 6 -16.51 4.97 -4.73
CA MET A 6 -17.91 4.87 -4.31
C MET A 6 -18.28 6.06 -3.41
N LEU A 7 -19.58 6.24 -3.22
CA LEU A 7 -20.12 7.07 -2.17
C LEU A 7 -19.87 6.45 -0.78
N ASN A 8 -19.94 7.27 0.26
CA ASN A 8 -19.83 6.88 1.66
C ASN A 8 -20.88 5.83 2.01
N GLY A 9 -20.43 4.77 2.69
CA GLY A 9 -21.28 3.74 3.25
C GLY A 9 -21.95 4.24 4.51
N LYS A 10 -23.14 3.72 4.82
CA LYS A 10 -23.92 4.15 6.00
C LYS A 10 -24.45 2.94 6.75
N PHE A 11 -24.18 2.87 8.05
CA PHE A 11 -24.72 1.86 8.95
C PHE A 11 -25.10 2.47 10.30
N LYS A 12 -26.36 2.25 10.74
CA LYS A 12 -26.92 2.82 11.98
C LYS A 12 -26.67 4.34 12.14
N GLY A 13 -26.76 5.09 11.04
CA GLY A 13 -26.56 6.55 11.02
C GLY A 13 -25.10 7.01 11.03
N GLN A 14 -24.14 6.10 11.00
CA GLN A 14 -22.70 6.40 10.97
C GLN A 14 -22.10 6.08 9.60
N ASP A 15 -21.03 6.78 9.25
CA ASP A 15 -20.22 6.48 8.08
C ASP A 15 -19.44 5.18 8.30
N ILE A 16 -19.47 4.32 7.27
CA ILE A 16 -18.63 3.14 7.20
C ILE A 16 -17.85 3.08 5.89
N GLY A 17 -16.57 2.72 5.98
CA GLY A 17 -15.62 2.67 4.87
C GLY A 17 -15.39 1.26 4.35
N SER A 18 -15.31 1.12 3.02
CA SER A 18 -14.95 -0.13 2.35
C SER A 18 -13.60 -0.67 2.82
N GLY A 19 -13.55 -1.97 3.12
CA GLY A 19 -12.35 -2.67 3.57
C GLY A 19 -12.03 -2.39 5.04
N THR A 20 -11.76 -1.14 5.43
CA THR A 20 -11.37 -0.77 6.80
C THR A 20 -12.36 -1.25 7.84
N ASP A 21 -13.66 -1.03 7.60
CA ASP A 21 -14.69 -1.47 8.54
C ASP A 21 -15.02 -2.96 8.42
N VAL A 22 -14.71 -3.60 7.29
CA VAL A 22 -14.78 -5.08 7.21
C VAL A 22 -13.81 -5.68 8.22
N TRP A 23 -12.56 -5.21 8.25
CA TRP A 23 -11.55 -5.67 9.21
C TRP A 23 -11.95 -5.39 10.67
N ARG A 24 -12.42 -4.17 10.96
CA ARG A 24 -12.86 -3.81 12.32
C ARG A 24 -14.06 -4.64 12.76
N LEU A 25 -15.06 -4.80 11.90
CA LEU A 25 -16.29 -5.51 12.25
C LEU A 25 -16.05 -7.03 12.33
N SER A 26 -15.18 -7.61 11.50
CA SER A 26 -14.82 -9.03 11.61
C SER A 26 -14.12 -9.34 12.94
N GLU A 27 -13.18 -8.50 13.38
CA GLU A 27 -12.55 -8.65 14.69
C GLU A 27 -13.55 -8.42 15.84
N ASN A 28 -14.54 -7.52 15.67
CA ASN A 28 -15.60 -7.34 16.64
C ASN A 28 -16.53 -8.56 16.74
N VAL A 29 -16.81 -9.26 15.63
CA VAL A 29 -17.53 -10.54 15.64
C VAL A 29 -16.72 -11.58 16.42
N ARG A 30 -15.42 -11.73 16.12
CA ARG A 30 -14.52 -12.67 16.81
C ARG A 30 -14.38 -12.35 18.30
N ALA A 31 -14.37 -11.06 18.66
CA ALA A 31 -14.36 -10.61 20.04
C ALA A 31 -15.73 -10.74 20.76
N GLY A 32 -16.80 -11.14 20.06
CA GLY A 32 -18.15 -11.26 20.61
C GLY A 32 -18.84 -9.92 20.90
N LYS A 33 -18.39 -8.81 20.29
CA LYS A 33 -18.92 -7.46 20.50
C LYS A 33 -20.14 -7.12 19.62
N ILE A 34 -20.26 -7.77 18.46
CA ILE A 34 -21.41 -7.65 17.55
C ILE A 34 -21.82 -9.04 17.07
N SER A 35 -23.08 -9.19 16.65
CA SER A 35 -23.54 -10.45 16.07
C SER A 35 -23.12 -10.59 14.59
N MET A 36 -23.13 -11.82 14.07
CA MET A 36 -22.95 -12.05 12.63
C MET A 36 -24.07 -11.39 11.81
N GLU A 37 -25.28 -11.30 12.34
CA GLU A 37 -26.40 -10.59 11.68
C GLU A 37 -26.10 -9.09 11.55
N GLU A 38 -25.60 -8.45 12.60
CA GLU A 38 -25.19 -7.03 12.56
C GLU A 38 -24.04 -6.80 11.56
N PHE A 39 -23.12 -7.76 11.43
CA PHE A 39 -22.06 -7.71 10.42
C PHE A 39 -22.62 -7.76 9.00
N MET A 40 -23.55 -8.69 8.72
CA MET A 40 -24.20 -8.79 7.41
C MET A 40 -25.07 -7.56 7.08
N GLU A 41 -25.70 -6.93 8.08
CA GLU A 41 -26.41 -5.67 7.89
C GLU A 41 -25.46 -4.52 7.52
N ALA A 42 -24.30 -4.44 8.18
CA ALA A 42 -23.28 -3.44 7.86
C ALA A 42 -22.74 -3.61 6.44
N GLU A 43 -22.54 -4.84 5.97
CA GLU A 43 -22.11 -5.14 4.60
C GLU A 43 -23.05 -4.52 3.55
N ARG A 44 -24.38 -4.64 3.76
CA ARG A 44 -25.40 -4.05 2.85
C ARG A 44 -25.32 -2.53 2.78
N GLY A 45 -24.94 -1.88 3.87
CA GLY A 45 -24.78 -0.42 3.95
C GLY A 45 -23.45 0.09 3.40
N MET A 46 -22.48 -0.80 3.15
CA MET A 46 -21.10 -0.44 2.83
C MET A 46 -20.92 -0.06 1.36
N SER A 47 -21.25 -0.97 0.43
CA SER A 47 -20.99 -0.80 -1.01
C SER A 47 -22.28 -0.42 -1.75
N ARG A 48 -22.63 0.86 -1.68
CA ARG A 48 -23.97 1.39 -2.03
C ARG A 48 -24.02 2.26 -3.29
N SER A 49 -22.95 2.30 -4.08
CA SER A 49 -22.90 2.93 -5.41
C SER A 49 -21.87 2.24 -6.30
N ALA A 50 -21.85 2.57 -7.59
CA ALA A 50 -20.69 2.24 -8.42
C ALA A 50 -19.44 3.02 -7.96
N GLY A 51 -18.27 2.45 -8.17
CA GLY A 51 -16.97 3.06 -7.87
C GLY A 51 -15.98 2.08 -7.22
N SER A 52 -14.76 2.55 -6.97
CA SER A 52 -13.76 1.83 -6.18
C SER A 52 -13.98 1.98 -4.67
N CYS A 53 -13.17 1.33 -3.84
CA CYS A 53 -13.13 1.57 -2.40
C CYS A 53 -13.08 3.08 -2.06
N MET A 54 -13.91 3.54 -1.12
CA MET A 54 -14.04 4.96 -0.72
C MET A 54 -13.22 5.34 0.50
N THR A 55 -12.26 4.50 0.89
CA THR A 55 -11.18 4.79 1.83
C THR A 55 -9.90 5.15 1.07
N MET A 56 -8.83 5.54 1.77
CA MET A 56 -7.47 5.67 1.19
C MET A 56 -6.81 4.30 0.93
N GLY A 57 -7.56 3.39 0.32
CA GLY A 57 -7.07 2.10 -0.14
C GLY A 57 -6.19 2.21 -1.39
N THR A 58 -5.79 1.07 -1.95
CA THR A 58 -4.92 1.02 -3.14
C THR A 58 -5.50 1.77 -4.34
N ALA A 59 -6.81 1.66 -4.60
CA ALA A 59 -7.45 2.34 -5.72
C ALA A 59 -7.36 3.87 -5.61
N SER A 60 -7.76 4.44 -4.46
CA SER A 60 -7.69 5.87 -4.17
C SER A 60 -6.25 6.38 -4.14
N THR A 61 -5.34 5.58 -3.57
CA THR A 61 -3.90 5.87 -3.57
C THR A 61 -3.40 5.98 -5.01
N MET A 62 -3.53 4.92 -5.82
CA MET A 62 -3.02 4.92 -7.19
C MET A 62 -3.69 5.98 -8.07
N ALA A 63 -4.98 6.27 -7.87
CA ALA A 63 -5.66 7.37 -8.56
C ALA A 63 -5.06 8.73 -8.19
N SER A 64 -4.72 8.94 -6.92
CA SER A 64 -4.07 10.16 -6.42
C SER A 64 -2.64 10.29 -6.94
N LEU A 65 -1.90 9.18 -6.96
CA LEU A 65 -0.55 9.14 -7.51
C LEU A 65 -0.53 9.38 -9.01
N CYS A 66 -1.56 8.98 -9.76
CA CYS A 66 -1.70 9.39 -11.16
C CYS A 66 -1.76 10.91 -11.32
N GLU A 67 -2.47 11.64 -10.45
CA GLU A 67 -2.43 13.11 -10.45
C GLU A 67 -1.05 13.66 -10.07
N ALA A 68 -0.43 13.12 -9.02
CA ALA A 68 0.89 13.56 -8.53
C ALA A 68 2.04 13.29 -9.53
N LEU A 69 1.95 12.18 -10.28
CA LEU A 69 2.82 11.84 -11.40
C LEU A 69 2.58 12.74 -12.63
N GLY A 70 1.50 13.51 -12.63
CA GLY A 70 1.11 14.36 -13.76
C GLY A 70 0.43 13.61 -14.91
N VAL A 71 0.01 12.35 -14.74
CA VAL A 71 -0.69 11.55 -15.76
C VAL A 71 -2.21 11.58 -15.64
N GLY A 72 -2.73 12.08 -14.51
CA GLY A 72 -4.11 12.46 -14.31
C GLY A 72 -4.31 13.98 -14.43
N VAL A 73 -5.44 14.40 -14.98
CA VAL A 73 -5.87 15.81 -14.90
C VAL A 73 -6.29 16.16 -13.46
N PRO A 74 -6.25 17.43 -13.04
CA PRO A 74 -6.70 17.82 -11.70
C PRO A 74 -8.11 17.30 -11.37
N HIS A 75 -8.28 16.82 -10.13
CA HIS A 75 -9.52 16.21 -9.63
C HIS A 75 -9.91 14.84 -10.23
N ASN A 76 -9.05 14.25 -11.08
CA ASN A 76 -9.20 12.88 -11.58
C ASN A 76 -9.33 11.82 -10.47
N ALA A 77 -8.69 11.98 -9.33
CA ALA A 77 -8.57 10.99 -8.27
C ALA A 77 -9.80 10.96 -7.37
N ALA A 78 -10.16 12.12 -6.80
CA ALA A 78 -11.12 12.18 -5.70
C ALA A 78 -12.60 12.24 -6.15
N THR A 79 -12.89 12.74 -7.35
CA THR A 79 -14.28 12.90 -7.83
C THR A 79 -15.04 11.57 -7.80
N PRO A 80 -16.14 11.43 -7.03
CA PRO A 80 -16.88 10.17 -6.94
C PRO A 80 -17.31 9.64 -8.31
N ALA A 81 -17.43 8.31 -8.44
CA ALA A 81 -17.74 7.68 -9.72
C ALA A 81 -19.10 8.09 -10.29
N VAL A 82 -20.06 8.37 -9.40
CA VAL A 82 -21.44 8.75 -9.74
C VAL A 82 -21.66 10.26 -9.76
N ASP A 83 -20.63 11.06 -9.53
CA ASP A 83 -20.70 12.53 -9.61
C ASP A 83 -20.71 12.98 -11.08
N ALA A 84 -21.54 13.97 -11.42
CA ALA A 84 -21.61 14.51 -12.79
C ALA A 84 -20.26 15.08 -13.28
N GLY A 85 -19.43 15.59 -12.35
CA GLY A 85 -18.06 16.03 -12.59
C GLY A 85 -17.17 14.93 -13.14
N ARG A 86 -17.42 13.65 -12.83
CA ARG A 86 -16.66 12.52 -13.41
C ARG A 86 -16.86 12.44 -14.92
N THR A 87 -18.10 12.58 -15.39
CA THR A 87 -18.42 12.60 -16.83
C THR A 87 -17.81 13.83 -17.51
N HIS A 88 -17.82 14.99 -16.85
CA HIS A 88 -17.17 16.19 -17.37
C HIS A 88 -15.66 16.00 -17.54
N ILE A 89 -14.98 15.45 -16.53
CA ILE A 89 -13.55 15.12 -16.58
C ILE A 89 -13.28 14.14 -17.73
N ALA A 90 -14.12 13.10 -17.90
CA ALA A 90 -13.97 12.14 -18.98
C ALA A 90 -14.01 12.81 -20.37
N GLN A 91 -14.95 13.72 -20.59
CA GLN A 91 -15.04 14.49 -21.83
C GLN A 91 -13.82 15.39 -22.05
N GLN A 92 -13.32 16.06 -21.00
CA GLN A 92 -12.12 16.87 -21.08
C GLN A 92 -10.88 16.05 -21.42
N VAL A 93 -10.72 14.87 -20.82
CA VAL A 93 -9.62 13.94 -21.13
C VAL A 93 -9.68 13.50 -22.60
N GLY A 94 -10.88 13.22 -23.13
CA GLY A 94 -11.07 12.87 -24.54
C GLY A 94 -10.62 13.99 -25.50
N ARG A 95 -10.86 15.26 -25.14
CA ARG A 95 -10.33 16.40 -25.92
C ARG A 95 -8.82 16.51 -25.78
N ARG A 96 -8.30 16.36 -24.56
CA ARG A 96 -6.87 16.58 -24.30
C ARG A 96 -5.98 15.54 -24.97
N ILE A 97 -6.40 14.27 -25.00
CA ILE A 97 -5.58 13.21 -25.59
C ILE A 97 -5.35 13.41 -27.09
N VAL A 98 -6.31 14.01 -27.82
CA VAL A 98 -6.13 14.36 -29.24
C VAL A 98 -5.00 15.36 -29.40
N SER A 99 -5.01 16.45 -28.63
CA SER A 99 -3.93 17.45 -28.64
C SER A 99 -2.58 16.86 -28.23
N MET A 100 -2.54 15.94 -27.26
CA MET A 100 -1.29 15.29 -26.86
C MET A 100 -0.66 14.45 -27.98
N VAL A 101 -1.48 13.84 -28.84
CA VAL A 101 -0.98 13.11 -30.02
C VAL A 101 -0.36 14.08 -31.02
N GLU A 102 -1.00 15.22 -31.27
CA GLU A 102 -0.49 16.28 -32.16
C GLU A 102 0.81 16.91 -31.62
N GLU A 103 0.89 17.10 -30.30
CA GLU A 103 2.06 17.65 -29.59
C GLU A 103 3.18 16.62 -29.34
N GLU A 104 2.96 15.36 -29.73
CA GLU A 104 3.85 14.22 -29.46
C GLU A 104 4.26 14.08 -27.98
N VAL A 105 3.32 14.33 -27.06
CA VAL A 105 3.55 14.21 -25.61
C VAL A 105 3.49 12.75 -25.20
N LYS A 106 4.67 12.16 -24.96
CA LYS A 106 4.84 10.77 -24.51
C LYS A 106 4.90 10.69 -22.99
N LEU A 107 4.48 9.55 -22.42
CA LEU A 107 4.58 9.31 -20.97
C LEU A 107 6.00 9.49 -20.43
N SER A 108 7.04 9.13 -21.20
CA SER A 108 8.44 9.32 -20.79
C SER A 108 8.86 10.79 -20.63
N ARG A 109 8.12 11.74 -21.19
CA ARG A 109 8.32 13.18 -20.93
C ARG A 109 7.70 13.65 -19.62
N ILE A 110 6.74 12.89 -19.08
CA ILE A 110 5.97 13.25 -17.87
C ILE A 110 6.50 12.45 -16.67
N LEU A 111 6.59 11.13 -16.81
CA LEU A 111 7.03 10.18 -15.79
C LEU A 111 8.56 10.18 -15.66
N THR A 112 9.08 11.30 -15.17
CA THR A 112 10.51 11.51 -14.83
C THR A 112 10.76 11.19 -13.36
N LYS A 113 12.04 11.11 -12.94
CA LYS A 113 12.41 10.94 -11.51
C LYS A 113 11.68 11.96 -10.63
N ALA A 114 11.65 13.23 -11.02
CA ALA A 114 10.97 14.30 -10.28
C ALA A 114 9.46 14.05 -10.10
N ALA A 115 8.80 13.44 -11.09
CA ALA A 115 7.39 13.06 -10.98
C ALA A 115 7.19 11.90 -9.99
N PHE A 116 8.08 10.90 -10.00
CA PHE A 116 8.04 9.82 -9.01
C PHE A 116 8.32 10.32 -7.59
N GLU A 117 9.23 11.28 -7.42
CA GLU A 117 9.44 11.94 -6.11
C GLU A 117 8.19 12.68 -5.64
N ASN A 118 7.50 13.42 -6.53
CA ASN A 118 6.21 14.04 -6.22
C ASN A 118 5.16 13.01 -5.79
N ALA A 119 5.14 11.85 -6.44
CA ALA A 119 4.25 10.76 -6.07
C ALA A 119 4.56 10.21 -4.68
N ILE A 120 5.83 10.07 -4.30
CA ILE A 120 6.22 9.62 -2.95
C ILE A 120 5.82 10.66 -1.89
N TYR A 121 6.07 11.95 -2.12
CA TYR A 121 5.61 13.01 -1.21
C TYR A 121 4.08 13.01 -1.09
N ALA A 122 3.36 12.88 -2.20
CA ALA A 122 1.91 12.79 -2.20
C ALA A 122 1.43 11.55 -1.43
N ASN A 123 2.07 10.39 -1.59
CA ASN A 123 1.72 9.17 -0.88
C ASN A 123 1.82 9.35 0.64
N ALA A 124 2.89 9.99 1.12
CA ALA A 124 3.08 10.30 2.52
C ALA A 124 2.00 11.25 3.05
N ALA A 125 1.72 12.32 2.30
CA ALA A 125 0.73 13.33 2.64
C ALA A 125 -0.69 12.79 2.74
N ILE A 126 -1.03 11.81 1.89
CA ILE A 126 -2.36 11.20 1.87
C ILE A 126 -2.49 9.98 2.79
N GLY A 127 -1.39 9.46 3.34
CA GLY A 127 -1.41 8.20 4.11
C GLY A 127 -1.71 6.99 3.22
N GLY A 128 -1.12 6.98 2.02
CA GLY A 128 -1.43 6.02 0.95
C GLY A 128 -1.05 4.57 1.25
N SER A 129 -1.62 3.67 0.45
CA SER A 129 -1.40 2.22 0.49
C SER A 129 0.06 1.81 0.32
N THR A 130 0.51 0.77 1.04
CA THR A 130 1.84 0.18 0.87
C THR A 130 2.05 -0.43 -0.52
N ASN A 131 0.98 -0.89 -1.16
CA ASN A 131 1.03 -1.40 -2.54
C ASN A 131 1.52 -0.35 -3.55
N ALA A 132 1.45 0.95 -3.22
CA ALA A 132 2.03 2.00 -4.07
C ALA A 132 3.54 1.82 -4.27
N VAL A 133 4.26 1.24 -3.30
CA VAL A 133 5.69 0.95 -3.40
C VAL A 133 5.97 0.02 -4.56
N ILE A 134 5.27 -1.13 -4.59
CA ILE A 134 5.39 -2.14 -5.65
C ILE A 134 5.01 -1.54 -7.00
N HIS A 135 3.86 -0.85 -7.07
CA HIS A 135 3.36 -0.31 -8.32
C HIS A 135 4.23 0.80 -8.91
N LEU A 136 4.71 1.74 -8.09
CA LEU A 136 5.61 2.80 -8.58
C LEU A 136 6.95 2.22 -9.01
N GLN A 137 7.48 1.21 -8.31
CA GLN A 137 8.70 0.52 -8.70
C GLN A 137 8.56 -0.16 -10.06
N ALA A 138 7.45 -0.89 -10.29
CA ALA A 138 7.18 -1.53 -11.57
C ALA A 138 7.05 -0.52 -12.72
N ILE A 139 6.28 0.56 -12.52
CA ILE A 139 6.09 1.60 -13.54
C ILE A 139 7.42 2.31 -13.84
N ALA A 140 8.23 2.60 -12.82
CA ALA A 140 9.56 3.17 -12.99
C ALA A 140 10.47 2.25 -13.83
N GLY A 141 10.46 0.94 -13.55
CA GLY A 141 11.19 -0.08 -14.31
C GLY A 141 10.78 -0.17 -15.79
N ARG A 142 9.50 0.09 -16.13
CA ARG A 142 9.05 0.17 -17.54
C ARG A 142 9.60 1.37 -18.28
N LEU A 143 9.88 2.46 -17.58
CA LEU A 143 10.39 3.70 -18.15
C LEU A 143 11.91 3.84 -18.02
N GLY A 144 12.57 2.91 -17.33
CA GLY A 144 14.00 3.01 -17.03
C GLY A 144 14.33 4.14 -16.05
N VAL A 145 13.37 4.52 -15.20
CA VAL A 145 13.59 5.49 -14.12
C VAL A 145 14.11 4.75 -12.91
N GLU A 146 15.25 5.19 -12.38
CA GLU A 146 15.81 4.63 -11.15
C GLU A 146 14.93 5.02 -9.95
N LEU A 147 14.38 4.02 -9.27
CA LEU A 147 13.63 4.16 -8.04
C LEU A 147 14.04 3.02 -7.11
N SER A 148 14.17 3.31 -5.82
CA SER A 148 14.59 2.33 -4.82
C SER A 148 13.78 2.50 -3.52
N LEU A 149 13.78 1.47 -2.67
CA LEU A 149 13.19 1.58 -1.33
C LEU A 149 13.86 2.68 -0.47
N ASN A 150 15.15 2.95 -0.68
CA ASN A 150 15.83 4.05 0.01
C ASN A 150 15.26 5.44 -0.35
N ASP A 151 14.71 5.61 -1.56
CA ASP A 151 14.03 6.86 -1.93
C ASP A 151 12.79 7.11 -1.06
N TRP A 152 12.08 6.05 -0.65
CA TRP A 152 10.90 6.17 0.21
C TRP A 152 11.26 6.68 1.60
N ASN A 153 12.34 6.18 2.21
CA ASN A 153 12.84 6.71 3.48
C ASN A 153 13.32 8.16 3.33
N ARG A 154 14.13 8.44 2.31
CA ARG A 154 14.71 9.78 2.08
C ARG A 154 13.63 10.84 1.86
N LEU A 155 12.63 10.55 1.04
CA LEU A 155 11.60 11.51 0.63
C LEU A 155 10.42 11.55 1.61
N GLY A 156 10.07 10.42 2.24
CA GLY A 156 8.92 10.31 3.13
C GLY A 156 9.16 10.83 4.55
N LYS A 157 10.43 10.93 5.00
CA LYS A 157 10.80 11.19 6.40
C LYS A 157 10.16 12.46 6.99
N GLU A 158 10.13 13.55 6.24
CA GLU A 158 9.69 14.87 6.72
C GLU A 158 8.28 15.24 6.26
N VAL A 159 7.60 14.34 5.55
CA VAL A 159 6.25 14.60 5.05
C VAL A 159 5.20 14.00 5.99
N PRO A 160 4.42 14.84 6.70
CA PRO A 160 3.35 14.36 7.55
C PRO A 160 2.14 13.92 6.73
N THR A 161 1.31 13.04 7.28
CA THR A 161 -0.01 12.76 6.69
C THR A 161 -0.97 13.87 7.06
N ILE A 162 -1.47 14.60 6.06
CA ILE A 162 -2.39 15.74 6.24
C ILE A 162 -3.82 15.41 5.80
N VAL A 163 -4.06 14.25 5.19
CA VAL A 163 -5.40 13.83 4.79
C VAL A 163 -5.99 12.90 5.85
N ASP A 164 -7.11 13.32 6.43
CA ASP A 164 -7.80 12.62 7.53
C ASP A 164 -8.80 11.58 7.00
N LEU A 165 -8.32 10.57 6.27
CA LEU A 165 -9.18 9.50 5.73
C LEU A 165 -8.87 8.15 6.35
N MET A 166 -9.89 7.30 6.48
CA MET A 166 -9.70 5.89 6.78
C MET A 166 -8.73 5.24 5.77
N PRO A 167 -7.83 4.33 6.20
CA PRO A 167 -7.78 3.74 7.55
C PRO A 167 -6.98 4.51 8.59
N SER A 168 -6.23 5.55 8.22
CA SER A 168 -5.39 6.29 9.17
C SER A 168 -6.18 7.32 9.98
N GLY A 169 -7.24 7.87 9.38
CA GLY A 169 -8.09 8.91 9.93
C GLY A 169 -9.57 8.52 9.95
N LYS A 170 -10.44 9.53 9.92
CA LYS A 170 -11.88 9.37 10.18
C LYS A 170 -12.76 9.42 8.94
N PHE A 171 -12.45 10.28 7.96
CA PHE A 171 -13.37 10.59 6.87
C PHE A 171 -13.21 9.62 5.68
N LEU A 172 -13.98 9.82 4.61
CA LEU A 172 -13.97 9.02 3.38
C LEU A 172 -13.71 9.89 2.13
N MET A 173 -13.58 9.24 0.97
CA MET A 173 -13.16 9.91 -0.26
C MET A 173 -14.15 10.99 -0.77
N GLU A 174 -15.45 10.90 -0.49
CA GLU A 174 -16.38 12.01 -0.78
C GLU A 174 -15.97 13.28 -0.03
N ASP A 175 -15.61 13.15 1.25
CA ASP A 175 -15.19 14.27 2.07
C ASP A 175 -13.91 14.91 1.50
N LEU A 176 -12.95 14.09 1.05
CA LEU A 176 -11.72 14.60 0.41
C LEU A 176 -12.04 15.34 -0.89
N HIS A 177 -12.96 14.82 -1.71
CA HIS A 177 -13.39 15.50 -2.93
C HIS A 177 -13.94 16.89 -2.62
N TYR A 178 -14.89 16.99 -1.69
CA TYR A 178 -15.50 18.26 -1.30
C TYR A 178 -14.54 19.20 -0.57
N ALA A 179 -13.54 18.67 0.13
CA ALA A 179 -12.50 19.47 0.80
C ALA A 179 -11.51 20.14 -0.15
N GLY A 180 -11.48 19.77 -1.43
CA GLY A 180 -10.59 20.32 -2.46
C GLY A 180 -9.77 19.26 -3.22
N GLY A 181 -9.83 18.00 -2.79
CA GLY A 181 -9.18 16.86 -3.44
C GLY A 181 -7.66 16.91 -3.43
N ILE A 182 -7.06 16.10 -4.31
CA ILE A 182 -5.61 16.01 -4.48
C ILE A 182 -4.94 17.33 -4.91
N PRO A 183 -5.57 18.19 -5.74
CA PRO A 183 -4.97 19.49 -6.06
C PRO A 183 -4.69 20.35 -4.81
N ALA A 184 -5.60 20.35 -3.82
CA ALA A 184 -5.37 21.08 -2.58
C ALA A 184 -4.21 20.49 -1.75
N VAL A 185 -4.08 19.17 -1.71
CA VAL A 185 -2.95 18.47 -1.05
C VAL A 185 -1.62 18.81 -1.73
N LEU A 186 -1.55 18.72 -3.06
CA LEU A 186 -0.34 19.04 -3.84
C LEU A 186 0.06 20.51 -3.69
N LYS A 187 -0.92 21.42 -3.56
CA LYS A 187 -0.64 22.83 -3.27
C LYS A 187 0.08 22.99 -1.93
N ILE A 188 -0.41 22.36 -0.86
CA ILE A 188 0.21 22.43 0.47
C ILE A 188 1.65 21.90 0.39
N LEU A 189 1.85 20.73 -0.24
CA LEU A 189 3.18 20.16 -0.44
C LEU A 189 4.11 21.14 -1.19
N GLY A 190 3.63 21.76 -2.26
CA GLY A 190 4.41 22.77 -2.99
C GLY A 190 4.73 24.01 -2.17
N GLN A 191 3.85 24.46 -1.27
CA GLN A 191 4.13 25.58 -0.36
C GLN A 191 5.22 25.24 0.67
N GLN A 192 5.26 23.98 1.11
CA GLN A 192 6.21 23.48 2.10
C GLN A 192 7.53 22.97 1.48
N GLY A 193 7.70 23.07 0.16
CA GLY A 193 8.92 22.64 -0.53
C GLY A 193 8.95 21.16 -0.93
N PHE A 194 7.89 20.39 -0.64
CA PHE A 194 7.77 18.96 -0.98
C PHE A 194 7.08 18.73 -2.32
N LEU A 195 7.47 19.50 -3.34
CA LEU A 195 6.98 19.32 -4.71
C LEU A 195 8.00 19.86 -5.71
N ASN A 196 8.40 19.03 -6.67
CA ASN A 196 9.07 19.44 -7.88
C ASN A 196 8.07 20.20 -8.77
N LYS A 197 7.97 21.52 -8.53
CA LYS A 197 6.94 22.42 -9.10
C LYS A 197 6.92 22.47 -10.62
N ASP A 198 8.08 22.29 -11.24
CA ASP A 198 8.26 22.39 -12.69
C ASP A 198 7.99 21.07 -13.43
N ALA A 199 7.63 20.00 -12.72
CA ALA A 199 7.31 18.71 -13.33
C ALA A 199 6.14 18.88 -14.33
N LEU A 200 6.36 18.45 -15.58
CA LEU A 200 5.36 18.51 -16.64
C LEU A 200 4.21 17.55 -16.38
N THR A 201 3.01 17.90 -16.83
CA THR A 201 1.82 17.05 -16.73
C THR A 201 1.14 16.84 -18.09
N VAL A 202 0.19 15.90 -18.15
CA VAL A 202 -0.65 15.65 -19.33
C VAL A 202 -1.45 16.86 -19.77
N THR A 203 -1.64 17.86 -18.91
CA THR A 203 -2.35 19.11 -19.27
C THR A 203 -1.55 20.04 -20.18
N GLY A 204 -0.24 19.79 -20.34
CA GLY A 204 0.70 20.70 -21.01
C GLY A 204 1.28 21.79 -20.10
N LYS A 205 0.80 21.89 -18.86
CA LYS A 205 1.32 22.80 -17.81
C LYS A 205 2.16 22.05 -16.79
N THR A 206 2.92 22.79 -15.99
CA THR A 206 3.60 22.22 -14.82
C THR A 206 2.61 21.83 -13.74
N ILE A 207 3.00 20.91 -12.86
CA ILE A 207 2.16 20.47 -11.74
C ILE A 207 1.79 21.64 -10.83
N TRP A 208 2.72 22.59 -10.60
CA TRP A 208 2.45 23.76 -9.77
C TRP A 208 1.45 24.73 -10.41
N GLU A 209 1.55 24.97 -11.72
CA GLU A 209 0.59 25.80 -12.44
C GLU A 209 -0.83 25.28 -12.33
N ASN A 210 -1.00 23.95 -12.28
CA ASN A 210 -2.29 23.30 -12.14
C ASN A 210 -2.90 23.45 -10.74
N VAL A 211 -2.08 23.51 -9.68
CA VAL A 211 -2.57 23.40 -8.30
C VAL A 211 -2.40 24.65 -7.44
N LYS A 212 -1.56 25.62 -7.84
CA LYS A 212 -1.23 26.80 -7.01
C LYS A 212 -2.44 27.62 -6.53
N ASN A 213 -3.53 27.58 -7.28
CA ASN A 213 -4.77 28.30 -7.00
C ASN A 213 -5.85 27.44 -6.31
N SER A 214 -5.59 26.15 -6.07
CA SER A 214 -6.52 25.27 -5.36
C SER A 214 -6.77 25.75 -3.93
N GLN A 215 -7.94 25.43 -3.39
CA GLN A 215 -8.35 25.85 -2.04
C GLN A 215 -8.65 24.62 -1.20
N VAL A 216 -8.40 24.74 0.11
CA VAL A 216 -8.89 23.79 1.10
C VAL A 216 -10.21 24.34 1.62
N TYR A 217 -11.30 23.62 1.40
CA TYR A 217 -12.63 24.01 1.85
C TYR A 217 -13.00 23.39 3.20
N ASN A 218 -12.36 22.29 3.58
CA ASN A 218 -12.54 21.66 4.88
C ASN A 218 -11.17 21.28 5.50
N PRO A 219 -10.67 22.06 6.48
CA PRO A 219 -9.38 21.80 7.13
C PRO A 219 -9.42 20.65 8.14
N GLU A 220 -10.58 20.05 8.42
CA GLU A 220 -10.66 18.81 9.20
C GLU A 220 -10.30 17.59 8.33
N VAL A 221 -10.63 17.64 7.04
CA VAL A 221 -10.35 16.56 6.07
C VAL A 221 -8.96 16.71 5.45
N ILE A 222 -8.61 17.93 5.02
CA ILE A 222 -7.27 18.28 4.55
C ILE A 222 -6.64 19.21 5.58
N ARG A 223 -5.93 18.60 6.53
CA ARG A 223 -5.39 19.24 7.71
C ARG A 223 -4.25 20.21 7.37
N PRO A 224 -4.07 21.29 8.14
CA PRO A 224 -2.87 22.12 8.04
C PRO A 224 -1.60 21.30 8.25
N PHE A 225 -0.52 21.68 7.57
CA PHE A 225 0.76 20.96 7.63
C PHE A 225 1.35 20.92 9.05
N GLU A 226 1.10 21.96 9.85
CA GLU A 226 1.53 22.12 11.24
C GLU A 226 0.61 21.39 12.24
N LYS A 227 -0.58 20.95 11.80
CA LYS A 227 -1.52 20.16 12.59
C LYS A 227 -1.93 18.87 11.86
N PRO A 228 -0.95 18.04 11.48
CA PRO A 228 -1.23 16.87 10.66
C PRO A 228 -2.00 15.80 11.44
N LEU A 229 -2.39 14.74 10.74
CA LEU A 229 -2.91 13.52 11.35
C LEU A 229 -1.78 12.76 12.04
N THR A 230 -0.65 12.59 11.37
CA THR A 230 0.61 12.07 11.93
C THR A 230 1.80 12.88 11.41
N ALA A 231 2.80 13.07 12.27
CA ALA A 231 4.03 13.78 11.93
C ALA A 231 4.91 13.01 10.92
N SER A 232 4.82 11.67 10.91
CA SER A 232 5.56 10.82 9.96
C SER A 232 4.56 10.03 9.12
N GLY A 233 4.28 10.54 7.92
CA GLY A 233 3.31 9.96 6.99
C GLY A 233 3.93 9.04 5.93
N GLY A 234 5.24 9.15 5.70
CA GLY A 234 5.95 8.33 4.74
C GLY A 234 5.93 6.84 5.09
N ILE A 235 5.84 5.99 4.06
CA ILE A 235 6.09 4.56 4.23
C ILE A 235 7.54 4.38 4.70
N ALA A 236 7.73 3.59 5.75
CA ALA A 236 9.04 3.23 6.25
C ALA A 236 9.52 1.98 5.52
N ALA A 237 10.64 2.09 4.81
CA ALA A 237 11.41 0.93 4.36
C ALA A 237 12.35 0.47 5.49
N LEU A 238 12.32 -0.83 5.80
CA LEU A 238 13.08 -1.47 6.86
C LEU A 238 14.11 -2.42 6.26
N PHE A 239 15.30 -2.46 6.83
CA PHE A 239 16.41 -3.29 6.37
C PHE A 239 17.04 -4.06 7.54
N GLY A 240 17.70 -5.17 7.23
CA GLY A 240 18.47 -5.94 8.19
C GLY A 240 18.63 -7.38 7.74
N ASN A 241 19.15 -8.25 8.60
CA ASN A 241 19.36 -9.65 8.24
C ASN A 241 18.05 -10.40 7.93
N LEU A 242 16.91 -9.95 8.45
CA LEU A 242 15.60 -10.57 8.15
C LEU A 242 15.01 -10.09 6.82
N ALA A 243 15.34 -8.87 6.39
CA ALA A 243 14.87 -8.27 5.14
C ALA A 243 16.04 -7.58 4.41
N PRO A 244 16.96 -8.36 3.81
CA PRO A 244 18.19 -7.81 3.24
C PRO A 244 17.95 -6.92 2.01
N ASN A 245 16.90 -7.20 1.23
CA ASN A 245 16.50 -6.33 0.11
C ASN A 245 15.44 -5.29 0.53
N GLY A 246 14.95 -5.39 1.77
CA GLY A 246 14.01 -4.48 2.37
C GLY A 246 12.64 -5.08 2.64
N ALA A 247 11.89 -4.39 3.49
CA ALA A 247 10.48 -4.59 3.80
C ALA A 247 9.83 -3.22 3.98
N VAL A 248 8.50 -3.15 4.05
CA VAL A 248 7.80 -1.87 4.24
C VAL A 248 6.76 -1.94 5.36
N LEU A 249 6.55 -0.80 6.03
CA LEU A 249 5.48 -0.60 7.01
C LEU A 249 4.85 0.79 6.80
N LYS A 250 3.55 0.93 7.08
CA LYS A 250 2.81 2.20 7.00
C LYS A 250 2.65 2.82 8.39
N PRO A 251 3.50 3.77 8.82
CA PRO A 251 3.49 4.28 10.19
C PRO A 251 2.19 4.99 10.57
N SER A 252 1.53 5.64 9.60
CA SER A 252 0.27 6.37 9.83
C SER A 252 -0.91 5.50 10.26
N ALA A 253 -0.81 4.17 10.18
CA ALA A 253 -1.84 3.26 10.64
C ALA A 253 -1.34 2.26 11.69
N ALA A 254 -0.11 2.41 12.19
CA ALA A 254 0.47 1.52 13.20
C ALA A 254 0.35 2.12 14.60
N SER A 255 0.43 1.28 15.64
CA SER A 255 0.34 1.73 17.03
C SER A 255 1.68 2.34 17.50
N PRO A 256 1.70 3.59 18.05
CA PRO A 256 2.93 4.25 18.47
C PRO A 256 3.82 3.42 19.41
N ASP A 257 3.21 2.71 20.37
CA ASP A 257 3.93 1.90 21.35
C ASP A 257 4.58 0.64 20.77
N LEU A 258 4.24 0.26 19.52
CA LEU A 258 4.81 -0.89 18.81
C LEU A 258 5.83 -0.49 17.74
N MET A 259 6.15 0.81 17.60
CA MET A 259 7.07 1.29 16.56
C MET A 259 8.54 0.89 16.81
N LYS A 260 8.84 0.55 18.07
CA LYS A 260 10.08 -0.10 18.49
C LYS A 260 9.71 -1.26 19.40
N HIS A 261 9.88 -2.48 18.90
CA HIS A 261 9.34 -3.67 19.54
C HIS A 261 10.28 -4.85 19.37
N ARG A 262 10.49 -5.59 20.47
CA ARG A 262 11.24 -6.85 20.48
C ARG A 262 10.33 -7.94 21.02
N GLY A 263 10.19 -9.03 20.27
CA GLY A 263 9.25 -10.09 20.62
C GLY A 263 9.66 -11.46 20.09
N ARG A 264 9.01 -12.49 20.64
CA ARG A 264 9.18 -13.89 20.24
C ARG A 264 8.35 -14.18 18.99
N ALA A 265 8.95 -14.82 17.99
CA ALA A 265 8.27 -15.20 16.76
C ALA A 265 7.28 -16.35 16.99
N ILE A 266 6.07 -16.19 16.44
CA ILE A 266 5.07 -17.22 16.23
C ILE A 266 4.90 -17.39 14.73
N VAL A 267 5.40 -18.50 14.20
CA VAL A 267 5.57 -18.75 12.77
C VAL A 267 4.43 -19.58 12.23
N PHE A 268 3.82 -19.07 11.17
CA PHE A 268 2.88 -19.76 10.31
C PHE A 268 3.55 -20.01 8.96
N SER A 269 3.69 -21.26 8.57
CA SER A 269 4.45 -21.64 7.36
C SER A 269 3.68 -21.39 6.06
N SER A 270 2.36 -21.29 6.12
CA SER A 270 1.48 -20.94 5.01
C SER A 270 0.20 -20.26 5.51
N ILE A 271 -0.64 -19.79 4.59
CA ILE A 271 -1.94 -19.21 4.94
C ILE A 271 -2.90 -20.26 5.54
N GLU A 272 -2.79 -21.52 5.12
CA GLU A 272 -3.53 -22.65 5.68
C GLU A 272 -3.08 -22.94 7.12
N ASP A 273 -1.77 -22.93 7.38
CA ASP A 273 -1.22 -23.11 8.74
C ASP A 273 -1.67 -22.00 9.69
N PHE A 274 -1.70 -20.75 9.19
CA PHE A 274 -2.26 -19.62 9.93
C PHE A 274 -3.72 -19.85 10.33
N HIS A 275 -4.57 -20.19 9.37
CA HIS A 275 -6.00 -20.42 9.65
C HIS A 275 -6.25 -21.64 10.55
N ALA A 276 -5.40 -22.66 10.48
CA ALA A 276 -5.50 -23.83 11.34
C ALA A 276 -5.12 -23.57 12.80
N ARG A 277 -4.17 -22.66 13.06
CA ARG A 277 -3.54 -22.48 14.38
C ARG A 277 -3.90 -21.19 15.11
N ILE A 278 -4.28 -20.12 14.42
CA ILE A 278 -4.37 -18.78 15.03
C ILE A 278 -5.34 -18.72 16.23
N ASP A 279 -6.41 -19.51 16.17
CA ASP A 279 -7.45 -19.57 17.21
C ASP A 279 -7.35 -20.82 18.10
N ASP A 280 -6.26 -21.60 17.98
CA ASP A 280 -5.98 -22.69 18.91
C ASP A 280 -5.77 -22.12 20.34
N PRO A 281 -6.58 -22.53 21.34
CA PRO A 281 -6.38 -22.10 22.73
C PRO A 281 -4.97 -22.40 23.24
N GLY A 282 -4.36 -23.49 22.78
CA GLY A 282 -3.02 -23.95 23.13
C GLY A 282 -1.88 -23.23 22.41
N LEU A 283 -2.14 -22.35 21.43
CA LEU A 283 -1.10 -21.56 20.77
C LEU A 283 -0.34 -20.72 21.81
N ASP A 284 0.96 -20.94 22.01
CA ASP A 284 1.73 -20.16 22.98
C ASP A 284 2.01 -18.75 22.44
N VAL A 285 1.05 -17.83 22.60
CA VAL A 285 1.08 -16.45 22.10
C VAL A 285 0.61 -15.46 23.17
N ASP A 286 1.32 -14.34 23.27
CA ASP A 286 0.98 -13.19 24.10
C ASP A 286 1.05 -11.87 23.32
N ALA A 287 0.65 -10.77 23.94
CA ALA A 287 0.61 -9.45 23.29
C ALA A 287 1.99 -8.91 22.85
N SER A 288 3.08 -9.44 23.38
CA SER A 288 4.46 -9.07 23.01
C SER A 288 5.02 -9.94 21.87
N SER A 289 4.33 -11.01 21.52
CA SER A 289 4.74 -11.92 20.46
C SER A 289 4.65 -11.26 19.09
N ILE A 290 5.47 -11.73 18.15
CA ILE A 290 5.50 -11.27 16.76
C ILE A 290 4.93 -12.39 15.89
N LEU A 291 3.82 -12.12 15.19
CA LEU A 291 3.25 -13.09 14.26
C LEU A 291 4.01 -13.03 12.93
N VAL A 292 4.47 -14.17 12.44
CA VAL A 292 5.27 -14.28 11.22
C VAL A 292 4.57 -15.21 10.25
N LEU A 293 4.23 -14.73 9.06
CA LEU A 293 3.62 -15.53 8.00
C LEU A 293 4.58 -15.67 6.82
N GLN A 294 4.88 -16.91 6.46
CA GLN A 294 5.78 -17.26 5.36
C GLN A 294 4.99 -17.65 4.10
N ASN A 295 5.71 -17.73 2.98
CA ASN A 295 5.22 -18.28 1.71
C ASN A 295 3.98 -17.56 1.17
N CYS A 296 3.88 -16.27 1.42
CA CYS A 296 2.79 -15.42 0.93
C CYS A 296 3.28 -14.34 -0.05
N GLY A 297 4.53 -14.46 -0.51
CA GLY A 297 5.16 -13.60 -1.51
C GLY A 297 4.72 -13.86 -2.96
N PRO A 298 5.37 -13.20 -3.94
CA PRO A 298 5.10 -13.40 -5.37
C PRO A 298 5.12 -14.86 -5.79
N LYS A 299 6.17 -15.61 -5.48
CA LYS A 299 6.28 -17.03 -5.82
C LYS A 299 5.50 -17.89 -4.83
N GLY A 300 5.57 -17.56 -3.53
CA GLY A 300 5.05 -18.41 -2.46
C GLY A 300 3.55 -18.64 -2.48
N TYR A 301 2.76 -17.57 -2.58
CA TYR A 301 1.31 -17.68 -2.39
C TYR A 301 0.60 -18.56 -3.43
N PRO A 302 0.85 -18.42 -4.76
CA PRO A 302 1.55 -17.39 -5.54
C PRO A 302 0.72 -16.11 -5.84
N GLY A 303 1.37 -15.05 -6.28
CA GLY A 303 0.74 -13.77 -6.66
C GLY A 303 0.75 -12.70 -5.56
N MET A 304 1.41 -12.97 -4.43
CA MET A 304 1.59 -12.03 -3.31
C MET A 304 0.24 -11.50 -2.79
N ALA A 305 -0.56 -12.34 -2.13
CA ALA A 305 -1.91 -11.97 -1.70
C ALA A 305 -1.93 -10.91 -0.59
N GLU A 306 -3.10 -10.29 -0.38
CA GLU A 306 -3.34 -9.30 0.70
C GLU A 306 -3.67 -9.99 2.03
N VAL A 307 -2.74 -10.81 2.53
CA VAL A 307 -2.90 -11.62 3.76
C VAL A 307 -1.95 -11.20 4.89
N GLY A 308 -1.12 -10.17 4.68
CA GLY A 308 -0.16 -9.71 5.68
C GLY A 308 -0.78 -9.08 6.92
N ASN A 309 -1.99 -8.50 6.81
CA ASN A 309 -2.75 -7.99 7.94
C ASN A 309 -3.48 -9.12 8.71
N MET A 310 -2.70 -10.09 9.19
CA MET A 310 -3.18 -11.23 9.99
C MET A 310 -4.14 -10.75 11.10
N GLY A 311 -5.30 -11.41 11.20
CA GLY A 311 -6.20 -11.27 12.34
C GLY A 311 -5.50 -11.74 13.61
N LEU A 312 -5.82 -11.11 14.75
CA LEU A 312 -5.17 -11.47 16.01
C LEU A 312 -5.80 -12.76 16.58
N PRO A 313 -5.11 -13.51 17.45
CA PRO A 313 -5.72 -14.64 18.14
C PRO A 313 -6.97 -14.20 18.90
N GLU A 314 -8.07 -14.96 18.83
CA GLU A 314 -9.34 -14.60 19.49
C GLU A 314 -9.16 -14.34 21.00
N LYS A 315 -8.30 -15.12 21.65
CA LYS A 315 -7.96 -14.95 23.06
C LYS A 315 -7.28 -13.63 23.39
N MET A 316 -6.53 -13.03 22.45
CA MET A 316 -5.91 -11.71 22.62
C MET A 316 -6.95 -10.60 22.42
N LEU A 317 -7.84 -10.75 21.44
CA LEU A 317 -8.94 -9.80 21.22
C LEU A 317 -9.87 -9.72 22.45
N LYS A 318 -10.16 -10.86 23.07
CA LYS A 318 -10.99 -10.95 24.29
C LYS A 318 -10.35 -10.28 25.51
N THR A 319 -9.03 -10.18 25.57
CA THR A 319 -8.31 -9.44 26.63
C THR A 319 -8.14 -7.95 26.32
N GLY A 320 -8.64 -7.48 25.17
CA GLY A 320 -8.61 -6.08 24.77
C GLY A 320 -7.40 -5.67 23.94
N VAL A 321 -6.53 -6.61 23.56
CA VAL A 321 -5.44 -6.35 22.61
C VAL A 321 -6.04 -6.09 21.23
N THR A 322 -5.71 -4.96 20.62
CA THR A 322 -6.22 -4.56 19.29
C THR A 322 -5.13 -4.45 18.23
N ASP A 323 -3.87 -4.55 18.61
CA ASP A 323 -2.73 -4.52 17.69
C ASP A 323 -1.58 -5.39 18.23
N MET A 324 -0.86 -6.02 17.30
CA MET A 324 0.35 -6.79 17.52
C MET A 324 1.25 -6.64 16.30
N VAL A 325 2.56 -6.77 16.50
CA VAL A 325 3.51 -6.73 15.38
C VAL A 325 3.35 -7.99 14.52
N ARG A 326 3.19 -7.79 13.21
CA ARG A 326 2.94 -8.82 12.21
C ARG A 326 3.88 -8.67 11.02
N LEU A 327 4.51 -9.76 10.59
CA LEU A 327 5.53 -9.78 9.54
C LEU A 327 5.14 -10.79 8.48
N SER A 328 5.28 -10.41 7.20
CA SER A 328 5.20 -11.36 6.10
C SER A 328 5.89 -10.88 4.83
N ASP A 329 6.13 -11.82 3.92
CA ASP A 329 6.46 -11.56 2.52
C ASP A 329 5.22 -11.18 1.68
N ALA A 330 4.05 -11.03 2.31
CA ALA A 330 2.78 -10.73 1.64
C ALA A 330 2.56 -9.23 1.40
N ARG A 331 1.40 -8.91 0.80
CA ARG A 331 0.82 -7.56 0.79
C ARG A 331 -0.24 -7.44 1.87
N MET A 332 -0.78 -6.23 2.03
CA MET A 332 -2.04 -6.02 2.72
C MET A 332 -2.92 -5.09 1.89
N SER A 333 -4.21 -5.08 2.19
CA SER A 333 -5.10 -4.08 1.62
C SER A 333 -4.67 -2.69 2.04
N GLY A 334 -4.70 -1.70 1.14
CA GLY A 334 -4.47 -0.30 1.52
C GLY A 334 -5.44 0.21 2.60
N THR A 335 -6.57 -0.50 2.76
CA THR A 335 -7.62 -0.25 3.76
C THR A 335 -7.32 -0.83 5.14
N ALA A 336 -6.23 -1.59 5.29
CA ALA A 336 -5.83 -2.20 6.55
C ALA A 336 -5.04 -1.21 7.45
N TYR A 337 -4.96 -1.59 8.73
CA TYR A 337 -4.30 -0.88 9.82
C TYR A 337 -3.59 -1.85 10.77
N GLY A 338 -2.81 -1.28 11.68
CA GLY A 338 -1.98 -1.94 12.67
C GLY A 338 -0.49 -1.98 12.30
N THR A 339 0.34 -2.43 13.24
CA THR A 339 1.79 -2.49 13.09
C THR A 339 2.22 -3.71 12.26
N VAL A 340 2.12 -3.57 10.93
CA VAL A 340 2.34 -4.67 9.98
C VAL A 340 3.53 -4.37 9.04
N VAL A 341 4.54 -5.24 9.09
CA VAL A 341 5.68 -5.28 8.18
C VAL A 341 5.34 -6.21 7.01
N LEU A 342 5.53 -5.71 5.79
CA LEU A 342 5.09 -6.34 4.55
C LEU A 342 6.25 -6.41 3.55
N HIS A 343 6.04 -7.18 2.48
CA HIS A 343 6.92 -7.19 1.32
C HIS A 343 8.37 -7.57 1.68
N ILE A 344 8.55 -8.34 2.75
CA ILE A 344 9.87 -8.81 3.18
C ILE A 344 10.52 -9.52 1.98
N SER A 345 11.64 -8.95 1.55
CA SER A 345 12.35 -9.37 0.33
C SER A 345 13.81 -9.74 0.66
N PRO A 346 14.33 -10.85 0.11
CA PRO A 346 13.62 -11.86 -0.68
C PRO A 346 12.52 -12.59 0.11
N GLU A 347 11.49 -13.04 -0.58
CA GLU A 347 10.38 -13.80 0.01
C GLU A 347 10.84 -15.18 0.53
N ALA A 348 10.03 -15.82 1.38
CA ALA A 348 10.37 -17.12 1.95
C ALA A 348 10.49 -18.21 0.88
N ALA A 349 9.58 -18.23 -0.10
CA ALA A 349 9.59 -19.23 -1.19
C ALA A 349 10.81 -19.11 -2.13
N ALA A 350 11.49 -17.96 -2.13
CA ALA A 350 12.73 -17.73 -2.87
C ALA A 350 13.99 -17.99 -2.03
N GLY A 351 13.84 -18.53 -0.80
CA GLY A 351 14.93 -18.83 0.10
C GLY A 351 15.43 -17.61 0.88
N GLY A 352 14.61 -16.55 1.00
CA GLY A 352 14.94 -15.40 1.82
C GLY A 352 15.03 -15.74 3.32
N PRO A 353 15.69 -14.90 4.14
CA PRO A 353 15.86 -15.16 5.57
C PRO A 353 14.56 -15.36 6.35
N LEU A 354 13.44 -14.81 5.86
CA LEU A 354 12.11 -15.04 6.43
C LEU A 354 11.75 -16.54 6.50
N ALA A 355 12.17 -17.35 5.53
CA ALA A 355 11.93 -18.80 5.51
C ALA A 355 12.66 -19.56 6.63
N LEU A 356 13.69 -18.94 7.21
CA LEU A 356 14.53 -19.57 8.23
C LEU A 356 14.06 -19.26 9.65
N VAL A 357 13.09 -18.35 9.82
CA VAL A 357 12.52 -18.02 11.13
C VAL A 357 11.81 -19.24 11.71
N LYS A 358 12.03 -19.51 13.00
CA LYS A 358 11.38 -20.59 13.75
C LYS A 358 10.63 -20.02 14.95
N ASP A 359 9.61 -20.76 15.40
CA ASP A 359 8.93 -20.48 16.67
C ASP A 359 9.96 -20.30 17.79
N GLY A 360 9.85 -19.21 18.56
CA GLY A 360 10.76 -18.95 19.66
C GLY A 360 11.93 -18.00 19.37
N ASP A 361 12.27 -17.76 18.10
CA ASP A 361 13.31 -16.78 17.76
C ASP A 361 12.89 -15.37 18.20
N PHE A 362 13.86 -14.54 18.59
CA PHE A 362 13.59 -13.13 18.88
C PHE A 362 13.77 -12.28 17.62
N ILE A 363 12.82 -11.36 17.41
CA ILE A 363 12.88 -10.36 16.34
C ILE A 363 12.83 -8.97 16.96
N ASP A 364 13.70 -8.08 16.49
CA ASP A 364 13.77 -6.68 16.88
C ASP A 364 13.37 -5.79 15.70
N LEU A 365 12.30 -5.03 15.89
CA LEU A 365 11.77 -4.04 14.97
C LEU A 365 12.07 -2.64 15.52
N ASP A 366 12.73 -1.80 14.74
CA ASP A 366 12.95 -0.39 15.04
C ASP A 366 12.70 0.45 13.81
N ILE A 367 11.52 1.09 13.75
CA ILE A 367 11.08 1.86 12.58
C ILE A 367 11.88 3.15 12.42
N GLU A 368 12.25 3.80 13.53
CA GLU A 368 13.05 5.03 13.50
C GLU A 368 14.47 4.75 12.97
N ALA A 369 15.05 3.62 13.37
CA ALA A 369 16.34 3.17 12.88
C ALA A 369 16.28 2.48 11.50
N HIS A 370 15.08 2.35 10.89
CA HIS A 370 14.84 1.60 9.65
C HIS A 370 15.36 0.16 9.71
N ARG A 371 15.25 -0.50 10.87
CA ARG A 371 15.87 -1.80 11.16
C ARG A 371 14.83 -2.89 11.40
N LEU A 372 15.08 -4.06 10.79
CA LEU A 372 14.37 -5.31 11.04
C LEU A 372 15.37 -6.45 11.20
N HIS A 373 15.48 -6.99 12.42
CA HIS A 373 16.54 -7.93 12.77
C HIS A 373 16.03 -9.21 13.40
N LEU A 374 16.57 -10.33 12.94
CA LEU A 374 16.38 -11.65 13.54
C LEU A 374 17.58 -11.95 14.45
N GLU A 375 17.36 -12.15 15.74
CA GLU A 375 18.41 -12.41 16.75
C GLU A 375 18.85 -13.87 16.73
N VAL A 376 19.43 -14.29 15.62
CA VAL A 376 20.01 -15.62 15.40
C VAL A 376 21.42 -15.43 14.86
N SER A 377 22.38 -16.25 15.32
CA SER A 377 23.76 -16.16 14.84
C SER A 377 23.86 -16.49 13.36
N GLU A 378 24.87 -15.92 12.69
CA GLU A 378 25.13 -16.19 11.27
C GLU A 378 25.38 -17.68 11.00
N ASP A 379 26.08 -18.38 11.91
CA ASP A 379 26.31 -19.83 11.81
C ASP A 379 25.01 -20.65 11.83
N GLU A 380 24.07 -20.29 12.70
CA GLU A 380 22.78 -20.97 12.79
C GLU A 380 21.91 -20.65 11.56
N LEU A 381 21.92 -19.40 11.07
CA LEU A 381 21.22 -19.06 9.82
C LEU A 381 21.81 -19.80 8.62
N ALA A 382 23.13 -19.89 8.51
CA ALA A 382 23.80 -20.66 7.46
C ALA A 382 23.42 -22.16 7.54
N ARG A 383 23.36 -22.74 8.74
CA ARG A 383 22.89 -24.12 8.94
C ARG A 383 21.44 -24.30 8.49
N ARG A 384 20.53 -23.41 8.92
CA ARG A 384 19.12 -23.44 8.52
C ARG A 384 18.95 -23.30 7.00
N GLN A 385 19.77 -22.45 6.37
CA GLN A 385 19.75 -22.26 4.92
C GLN A 385 20.15 -23.53 4.15
N LEU A 386 21.11 -24.31 4.66
CA LEU A 386 21.52 -25.59 4.06
C LEU A 386 20.43 -26.67 4.20
N GLU A 387 19.59 -26.58 5.23
CA GLU A 387 18.46 -27.49 5.49
C GLU A 387 17.18 -27.06 4.76
N TRP A 388 17.14 -25.85 4.20
CA TRP A 388 15.95 -25.30 3.56
C TRP A 388 15.75 -25.88 2.15
N SER A 389 14.50 -26.20 1.84
CA SER A 389 14.04 -26.57 0.51
C SER A 389 12.90 -25.65 0.07
N PRO A 390 12.85 -25.24 -1.21
CA PRO A 390 11.75 -24.43 -1.72
C PRO A 390 10.41 -25.17 -1.61
N PRO A 391 9.30 -24.47 -1.33
CA PRO A 391 7.98 -25.07 -1.35
C PRO A 391 7.65 -25.59 -2.76
N GLU A 392 7.00 -26.75 -2.85
CA GLU A 392 6.50 -27.25 -4.15
C GLU A 392 5.22 -26.51 -4.55
N HIS A 393 5.10 -26.18 -5.84
CA HIS A 393 3.86 -25.67 -6.40
C HIS A 393 3.05 -26.79 -7.03
N ASP A 394 1.77 -26.89 -6.65
CA ASP A 394 0.85 -27.93 -7.15
C ASP A 394 0.61 -27.85 -8.66
N MET A 395 0.55 -26.63 -9.20
CA MET A 395 0.27 -26.41 -10.63
C MET A 395 1.55 -26.45 -11.46
N LYS A 396 1.62 -27.45 -12.36
CA LYS A 396 2.69 -27.58 -13.36
C LYS A 396 2.10 -27.17 -14.72
N GLY A 397 2.63 -26.11 -15.34
CA GLY A 397 2.16 -25.56 -16.61
C GLY A 397 1.38 -24.24 -16.51
N GLY A 398 1.07 -23.65 -17.67
CA GLY A 398 0.20 -22.47 -17.79
C GLY A 398 0.82 -21.16 -17.31
N TYR A 399 -0.04 -20.15 -17.10
CA TYR A 399 0.39 -18.82 -16.66
C TYR A 399 1.02 -18.82 -15.26
N GLN A 400 0.55 -19.68 -14.36
CA GLN A 400 1.11 -19.76 -13.01
C GLN A 400 2.60 -20.18 -13.05
N GLN A 401 2.96 -21.18 -13.86
CA GLN A 401 4.36 -21.57 -14.04
C GLN A 401 5.18 -20.41 -14.63
N LEU A 402 4.70 -19.80 -15.71
CA LEU A 402 5.36 -18.64 -16.32
C LEU A 402 5.57 -17.51 -15.29
N TYR A 403 4.56 -17.23 -14.47
CA TYR A 403 4.62 -16.20 -13.44
C TYR A 403 5.67 -16.54 -12.38
N VAL A 404 5.62 -17.73 -11.77
CA VAL A 404 6.58 -18.13 -10.72
C VAL A 404 8.03 -18.14 -11.23
N GLU A 405 8.26 -18.57 -12.46
CA GLU A 405 9.59 -18.62 -13.07
C GLU A 405 10.17 -17.23 -13.32
N HIS A 406 9.33 -16.27 -13.74
CA HIS A 406 9.80 -14.97 -14.23
C HIS A 406 9.49 -13.77 -13.32
N VAL A 407 8.68 -13.94 -12.28
CA VAL A 407 8.33 -12.82 -11.39
C VAL A 407 9.53 -12.39 -10.55
N LEU A 408 9.77 -11.08 -10.56
CA LEU A 408 10.75 -10.41 -9.72
C LEU A 408 10.23 -10.27 -8.27
N GLN A 409 11.10 -9.87 -7.36
CA GLN A 409 10.73 -9.67 -5.95
C GLN A 409 10.00 -8.34 -5.74
N ALA A 410 9.38 -8.17 -4.58
CA ALA A 410 8.54 -7.00 -4.29
C ALA A 410 9.33 -5.68 -4.26
N ASP A 411 10.59 -5.71 -3.81
CA ASP A 411 11.54 -4.59 -3.87
C ASP A 411 11.84 -4.13 -5.30
N GLN A 412 11.55 -4.99 -6.30
CA GLN A 412 11.70 -4.73 -7.72
C GLN A 412 10.35 -4.52 -8.43
N GLY A 413 9.26 -4.37 -7.68
CA GLY A 413 7.92 -4.11 -8.22
C GLY A 413 7.14 -5.33 -8.67
N ALA A 414 7.64 -6.55 -8.41
CA ALA A 414 6.97 -7.81 -8.76
C ALA A 414 6.51 -7.89 -10.24
N ASP A 415 7.26 -7.26 -11.15
CA ASP A 415 7.06 -7.39 -12.60
C ASP A 415 7.67 -8.72 -13.09
N LEU A 416 7.42 -9.07 -14.36
CA LEU A 416 8.13 -10.18 -15.00
C LEU A 416 9.47 -9.68 -15.55
N ASP A 417 10.55 -10.42 -15.29
CA ASP A 417 11.92 -10.05 -15.66
C ASP A 417 12.06 -9.64 -17.14
N TYR A 418 11.45 -10.41 -18.06
CA TYR A 418 11.48 -10.18 -19.50
C TYR A 418 10.54 -9.05 -19.98
N LEU A 419 9.71 -8.49 -19.09
CA LEU A 419 8.82 -7.37 -19.37
C LEU A 419 9.36 -6.02 -18.89
N VAL A 420 10.46 -5.96 -18.15
CA VAL A 420 11.09 -4.71 -17.73
C VAL A 420 11.54 -3.88 -18.95
N GLY A 421 11.58 -2.55 -18.81
CA GLY A 421 11.98 -1.62 -19.88
C GLY A 421 10.91 -1.29 -20.93
N CYS A 422 11.32 -0.58 -21.98
CA CYS A 422 10.43 -0.06 -23.03
C CYS A 422 10.74 -0.72 -24.39
N ARG A 423 9.71 -1.25 -25.06
CA ARG A 423 9.80 -1.90 -26.39
C ARG A 423 9.39 -1.00 -27.56
N GLY A 424 9.11 0.27 -27.27
CA GLY A 424 8.71 1.26 -28.26
C GLY A 424 7.33 1.01 -28.88
N ALA A 425 7.02 1.78 -29.93
CA ALA A 425 5.75 1.73 -30.67
C ALA A 425 6.00 1.58 -32.18
N LYS A 426 7.05 0.84 -32.56
CA LYS A 426 7.39 0.63 -33.97
C LYS A 426 6.27 -0.16 -34.66
N ILE A 427 5.90 0.26 -35.87
CA ILE A 427 4.94 -0.46 -36.70
C ILE A 427 5.48 -1.88 -36.96
N PRO A 428 4.70 -2.95 -36.67
CA PRO A 428 5.14 -4.32 -36.92
C PRO A 428 5.29 -4.59 -38.42
N ARG A 429 5.77 -5.79 -38.76
CA ARG A 429 5.83 -6.22 -40.17
C ARG A 429 4.43 -6.13 -40.80
N PRO A 430 4.34 -5.79 -42.10
CA PRO A 430 3.09 -5.93 -42.84
C PRO A 430 2.54 -7.35 -42.68
N SER A 431 1.22 -7.46 -42.56
CA SER A 431 0.56 -8.78 -42.47
C SER A 431 0.46 -9.48 -43.81
N HIS A 432 0.59 -8.74 -44.93
CA HIS A 432 0.56 -9.21 -46.32
C HIS A 432 1.53 -8.40 -47.19
#